data_AF-A0A920GV30-F1
#
_entry.id   AF-A0A920GV30-F1
#
_cell.length_a   1.000
_cell.length_b   1.000
_cell.length_c   1.000
_cell.angle_alpha   90.00
_cell.angle_beta   90.00
_cell.angle_gamma   90.00
#
_symmetry.space_group_name_H-M   'P 1'
#
loop_
_entity.id
_entity.type
_entity.pdbx_description
1 polymer ?
#
loop_
_entity_poly.entity_id
_entity_poly.type
_entity_poly.pdbx_seq_one_letter_code
_entity_poly.pdbx_strand_id
1 'polypeptide(L)'
;MKDINKVSPGYYLPEECNLAEFQKIVDQELAISSVPNATEIKKNIPIYNVDELQNVLQNEELKRELMAEWAWVFRRGSGAIVLRNAYKDTKAIDEATGIFEDIITSEKLKSGGGEDHFAAAGAKRSYLELTAKIM
;
A
#
# COMPACT_ATOMS: atom_id res chain seq x y z
N MET A 1 15.19 -37.16 13.15
CA MET A 1 16.02 -35.93 13.10
C MET A 1 15.17 -34.86 12.41
N LYS A 2 14.91 -33.71 13.05
CA LYS A 2 14.17 -32.62 12.39
C LYS A 2 15.15 -31.92 11.45
N ASP A 3 14.83 -31.88 10.15
CA ASP A 3 15.60 -31.12 9.16
C ASP A 3 15.43 -29.62 9.42
N ILE A 4 16.31 -29.11 10.27
CA ILE A 4 16.44 -27.69 10.64
C ILE A 4 16.89 -26.80 9.47
N ASN A 5 17.29 -27.38 8.34
CA ASN A 5 17.68 -26.67 7.11
C ASN A 5 16.51 -25.99 6.37
N LYS A 6 15.28 -26.06 6.88
CA LYS A 6 14.09 -25.47 6.25
C LYS A 6 13.51 -24.27 7.02
N VAL A 7 14.15 -23.85 8.10
CA VAL A 7 13.71 -22.71 8.90
C VAL A 7 14.62 -21.53 8.57
N SER A 8 14.03 -20.42 8.12
CA SER A 8 14.75 -19.15 7.95
C SER A 8 15.52 -18.87 9.25
N PRO A 9 16.81 -18.47 9.19
CA PRO A 9 17.52 -18.09 10.39
C PRO A 9 16.73 -17.01 11.12
N GLY A 10 16.55 -17.18 12.43
CA GLY A 10 15.79 -16.22 13.26
C GLY A 10 16.53 -14.91 13.50
N TYR A 11 17.79 -14.84 13.06
CA TYR A 11 18.68 -13.68 13.15
C TYR A 11 19.27 -13.42 11.77
N TYR A 12 19.41 -12.15 11.41
CA TYR A 12 20.00 -11.70 10.16
C TYR A 12 21.31 -10.98 10.46
N LEU A 13 22.39 -11.36 9.77
CA LEU A 13 23.70 -10.72 9.94
C LEU A 13 24.03 -9.81 8.74
N PRO A 14 24.73 -8.68 8.94
CA PRO A 14 25.12 -7.78 7.84
C PRO A 14 25.90 -8.47 6.72
N GLU A 15 26.77 -9.42 7.05
CA GLU A 15 27.56 -10.22 6.11
C GLU A 15 26.73 -11.16 5.22
N GLU A 16 25.49 -11.47 5.63
CA GLU A 16 24.54 -12.26 4.83
C GLU A 16 23.72 -11.38 3.88
N CYS A 17 23.92 -10.05 3.91
CA CYS A 17 23.25 -9.12 3.01
C CYS A 17 23.75 -9.27 1.58
N ASN A 18 22.91 -9.85 0.73
CA ASN A 18 23.17 -9.97 -0.70
C ASN A 18 22.49 -8.84 -1.47
N LEU A 19 23.25 -7.79 -1.80
CA LEU A 19 22.74 -6.65 -2.58
C LEU A 19 22.25 -7.04 -3.97
N ALA A 20 22.87 -8.05 -4.61
CA ALA A 20 22.43 -8.50 -5.94
C ALA A 20 21.09 -9.24 -5.88
N GLU A 21 20.80 -9.94 -4.78
CA GLU A 21 19.49 -10.54 -4.54
C GLU A 21 18.44 -9.48 -4.21
N PHE A 22 18.79 -8.50 -3.37
CA PHE A 22 17.91 -7.39 -3.07
C PHE A 22 17.55 -6.58 -4.32
N GLN A 23 18.53 -6.29 -5.18
CA GLN A 23 18.32 -5.60 -6.46
C GLN A 23 17.30 -6.33 -7.33
N LYS A 24 17.40 -7.67 -7.43
CA LYS A 24 16.43 -8.49 -8.17
C LYS A 24 15.02 -8.45 -7.59
N ILE A 25 14.86 -8.16 -6.30
CA ILE A 25 13.54 -8.03 -5.66
C ILE A 25 12.94 -6.66 -5.98
N VAL A 26 13.74 -5.58 -5.90
CA VAL A 26 13.25 -4.23 -6.17
C VAL A 26 13.02 -3.95 -7.65
N ASP A 27 13.71 -4.65 -8.55
CA ASP A 27 13.58 -4.51 -10.01
C ASP A 27 12.44 -5.35 -10.62
N GLN A 28 11.66 -6.07 -9.80
CA GLN A 28 10.55 -6.87 -10.33
C GLN A 28 9.46 -5.97 -10.91
N GLU A 29 9.02 -6.28 -12.13
CA GLU A 29 7.88 -5.65 -12.75
C GLU A 29 6.64 -6.55 -12.67
N LEU A 30 5.55 -5.99 -12.18
CA LEU A 30 4.25 -6.63 -12.13
C LEU A 30 3.58 -6.48 -13.50
N ALA A 31 3.39 -7.60 -14.18
CA ALA A 31 2.65 -7.65 -15.42
C ALA A 31 1.14 -7.62 -15.16
N ILE A 32 0.37 -6.87 -15.97
CA ILE A 32 -1.09 -6.81 -15.86
C ILE A 32 -1.74 -8.19 -16.03
N SER A 33 -1.15 -9.07 -16.83
CA SER A 33 -1.61 -10.45 -17.01
C SER A 33 -1.53 -11.30 -15.73
N SER A 34 -0.73 -10.90 -14.75
CA SER A 34 -0.63 -11.56 -13.44
C SER A 34 -1.71 -11.10 -12.47
N VAL A 35 -2.40 -10.00 -12.78
CA VAL A 35 -3.48 -9.40 -11.97
C VAL A 35 -4.66 -9.03 -12.88
N PRO A 36 -5.32 -10.03 -13.51
CA PRO A 36 -6.36 -9.77 -14.51
C PRO A 36 -7.58 -9.02 -13.98
N ASN A 37 -7.80 -9.00 -12.66
CA ASN A 37 -8.88 -8.23 -12.05
C ASN A 37 -8.51 -6.76 -11.77
N ALA A 38 -7.24 -6.38 -11.91
CA ALA A 38 -6.80 -5.00 -11.75
C ALA A 38 -7.12 -4.17 -13.00
N THR A 39 -7.62 -2.96 -12.79
CA THR A 39 -7.91 -2.00 -13.86
C THR A 39 -6.61 -1.39 -14.42
N GLU A 40 -5.61 -1.16 -13.58
CA GLU A 40 -4.29 -0.68 -14.00
C GLU A 40 -3.20 -1.02 -12.97
N ILE A 41 -1.94 -0.79 -13.33
CA ILE A 41 -0.79 -0.88 -12.43
C ILE A 41 -0.09 0.49 -12.39
N LYS A 42 0.20 0.99 -11.19
CA LYS A 42 0.99 2.22 -10.97
C LYS A 42 2.07 1.95 -9.96
N LYS A 43 3.32 2.32 -10.30
CA LYS A 43 4.48 2.11 -9.43
C LYS A 43 4.56 0.66 -8.92
N ASN A 44 4.32 -0.29 -9.82
CA ASN A 44 4.28 -1.73 -9.51
C ASN A 44 3.10 -2.20 -8.64
N ILE A 45 2.19 -1.32 -8.23
CA ILE A 45 1.04 -1.65 -7.38
C ILE A 45 -0.22 -1.77 -8.25
N PRO A 46 -0.95 -2.89 -8.16
CA PRO A 46 -2.21 -3.07 -8.89
C PRO A 46 -3.32 -2.23 -8.24
N ILE A 47 -4.10 -1.59 -9.10
CA ILE A 47 -5.26 -0.77 -8.74
C ILE A 47 -6.51 -1.48 -9.23
N TYR A 48 -7.45 -1.73 -8.32
CA TYR A 48 -8.74 -2.36 -8.59
C TYR A 48 -9.84 -1.31 -8.44
N ASN A 49 -10.66 -1.13 -9.47
CA ASN A 49 -11.87 -0.32 -9.36
C ASN A 49 -13.02 -1.15 -8.75
N VAL A 50 -13.44 -0.82 -7.53
CA VAL A 50 -14.46 -1.60 -6.80
C VAL A 50 -15.83 -1.56 -7.48
N ASP A 51 -16.12 -0.51 -8.26
CA ASP A 51 -17.37 -0.44 -9.03
C ASP A 51 -17.40 -1.50 -10.16
N GLU A 52 -16.24 -1.82 -10.75
CA GLU A 52 -16.12 -2.84 -11.80
C GLU A 52 -16.14 -4.26 -11.21
N LEU A 53 -15.77 -4.41 -9.94
CA LEU A 53 -15.72 -5.70 -9.25
C LEU A 53 -17.05 -6.17 -8.67
N GLN A 54 -18.15 -5.39 -8.75
CA GLN A 54 -19.42 -5.74 -8.10
C GLN A 54 -19.94 -7.12 -8.50
N ASN A 55 -19.87 -7.46 -9.79
CA ASN A 55 -20.30 -8.77 -10.29
C ASN A 55 -19.39 -9.91 -9.79
N VAL A 56 -18.07 -9.67 -9.73
CA VAL A 56 -17.08 -10.62 -9.20
C VAL A 56 -17.33 -10.87 -7.71
N LEU A 57 -17.62 -9.82 -6.94
CA LEU A 57 -17.84 -9.88 -5.50
C LEU A 57 -19.16 -10.57 -5.11
N GLN A 58 -20.17 -10.56 -6.00
CA GLN A 58 -21.45 -11.23 -5.78
C GLN A 58 -21.45 -12.72 -6.17
N ASN A 59 -20.43 -13.17 -6.90
CA ASN A 59 -20.27 -14.56 -7.29
C ASN A 59 -19.19 -15.22 -6.42
N GLU A 60 -19.53 -16.27 -5.66
CA GLU A 60 -18.61 -16.90 -4.71
C GLU A 60 -17.38 -17.56 -5.37
N GLU A 61 -17.49 -18.03 -6.61
CA GLU A 61 -16.36 -18.58 -7.35
C GLU A 61 -15.39 -17.47 -7.80
N LEU A 62 -15.91 -16.45 -8.48
CA LEU A 62 -15.09 -15.33 -8.95
C LEU A 62 -14.47 -14.54 -7.79
N LYS A 63 -15.21 -14.37 -6.70
CA LYS A 63 -14.69 -13.77 -5.45
C LYS A 63 -13.52 -14.56 -4.87
N ARG A 64 -13.59 -15.90 -4.89
CA ARG A 64 -12.49 -16.76 -4.43
C ARG A 64 -11.26 -16.60 -5.32
N GLU A 65 -11.45 -16.49 -6.63
CA GLU A 65 -10.37 -16.22 -7.60
C GLU A 65 -9.72 -14.86 -7.35
N LEU A 66 -10.52 -13.80 -7.18
CA LEU A 66 -10.04 -12.46 -6.81
C LEU A 66 -9.25 -12.48 -5.50
N MET A 67 -9.73 -13.17 -4.48
CA MET A 67 -9.03 -13.30 -3.20
C MET A 67 -7.71 -14.06 -3.34
N ALA A 68 -7.64 -15.07 -4.21
CA ALA A 68 -6.42 -15.81 -4.50
C ALA A 68 -5.39 -14.92 -5.21
N GLU A 69 -5.83 -14.09 -6.16
CA GLU A 69 -5.00 -13.07 -6.80
C GLU A 69 -4.44 -12.07 -5.77
N TRP A 70 -5.29 -11.51 -4.89
CA TRP A 70 -4.84 -10.59 -3.84
C TRP A 70 -3.84 -11.26 -2.88
N ALA A 71 -4.10 -12.50 -2.45
CA ALA A 71 -3.17 -13.23 -1.59
C ALA A 71 -1.81 -13.46 -2.27
N TRP A 72 -1.82 -13.71 -3.59
CA TRP A 72 -0.59 -13.81 -4.37
C TRP A 72 0.14 -12.46 -4.45
N VAL A 73 -0.57 -11.35 -4.70
CA VAL A 73 0.02 -10.00 -4.72
C VAL A 73 0.67 -9.65 -3.38
N PHE A 74 0.01 -9.92 -2.26
CA PHE A 74 0.57 -9.65 -0.93
C PHE A 74 1.80 -10.51 -0.63
N ARG A 75 1.81 -11.76 -1.09
CA ARG A 75 2.87 -12.72 -0.76
C ARG A 75 4.08 -12.63 -1.68
N ARG A 76 3.86 -12.36 -2.96
CA ARG A 76 4.86 -12.51 -4.03
C ARG A 76 4.92 -11.36 -5.02
N GLY A 77 3.91 -10.50 -5.05
CA GLY A 77 3.87 -9.32 -5.91
C GLY A 77 4.33 -8.08 -5.15
N SER A 78 3.63 -6.98 -5.36
CA SER A 78 3.91 -5.67 -4.76
C SER A 78 3.79 -5.60 -3.23
N GLY A 79 3.21 -6.61 -2.57
CA GLY A 79 2.96 -6.56 -1.13
C GLY A 79 1.81 -5.61 -0.73
N ALA A 80 1.17 -4.95 -1.70
CA ALA A 80 0.10 -4.00 -1.49
C ALA A 80 -0.85 -3.95 -2.70
N ILE A 81 -2.10 -3.56 -2.47
CA ILE A 81 -3.11 -3.29 -3.50
C ILE A 81 -3.75 -1.92 -3.23
N VAL A 82 -4.31 -1.30 -4.27
CA VAL A 82 -5.16 -0.12 -4.13
C VAL A 82 -6.58 -0.48 -4.56
N LEU A 83 -7.55 -0.14 -3.71
CA LEU A 83 -8.97 -0.23 -4.02
C LEU A 83 -9.49 1.17 -4.32
N ARG A 84 -9.70 1.49 -5.60
CA ARG A 84 -10.36 2.73 -6.03
C ARG A 84 -11.87 2.59 -5.81
N ASN A 85 -12.51 3.67 -5.37
CA ASN A 85 -13.94 3.71 -5.09
C ASN A 85 -14.40 2.65 -4.08
N ALA A 86 -13.54 2.30 -3.11
CA ALA A 86 -13.87 1.32 -2.07
C ALA A 86 -15.08 1.73 -1.22
N TYR A 87 -15.26 3.04 -1.02
CA TYR A 87 -16.42 3.63 -0.37
C TYR A 87 -17.11 4.57 -1.35
N LYS A 88 -18.43 4.43 -1.49
CA LYS A 88 -19.25 5.33 -2.33
C LYS A 88 -19.49 6.68 -1.67
N ASP A 89 -19.57 6.69 -0.34
CA ASP A 89 -19.73 7.91 0.45
C ASP A 89 -18.47 8.13 1.28
N THR A 90 -17.70 9.14 0.92
CA THR A 90 -16.46 9.55 1.60
C THR A 90 -16.68 10.68 2.60
N LYS A 91 -17.91 11.19 2.75
CA LYS A 91 -18.20 12.42 3.50
C LYS A 91 -17.63 12.42 4.91
N ALA A 92 -17.76 11.30 5.63
CA ALA A 92 -17.21 11.18 6.98
C ALA A 92 -15.67 11.28 7.01
N ILE A 93 -14.99 10.74 5.99
CA ILE A 93 -13.53 10.82 5.84
C ILE A 93 -13.12 12.26 5.50
N ASP A 94 -13.87 12.92 4.61
CA ASP A 94 -13.60 14.30 4.19
C ASP A 94 -13.80 15.28 5.34
N GLU A 95 -14.87 15.14 6.13
CA GLU A 95 -15.11 15.94 7.33
C GLU A 95 -14.00 15.75 8.38
N ALA A 96 -13.60 14.50 8.64
CA ALA A 96 -12.50 14.21 9.56
C ALA A 96 -11.18 14.81 9.05
N THR A 97 -10.92 14.74 7.74
CA THR A 97 -9.73 15.33 7.11
C THR A 97 -9.69 16.84 7.33
N GLY A 98 -10.80 17.56 7.12
CA GLY A 98 -10.88 19.00 7.37
C GLY A 98 -10.58 19.37 8.83
N ILE A 99 -11.10 18.61 9.79
CA ILE A 99 -10.80 18.82 11.22
C ILE A 99 -9.31 18.64 11.51
N PHE A 100 -8.67 17.60 10.96
CA PHE A 100 -7.23 17.39 11.14
C PHE A 100 -6.39 18.49 10.49
N GLU A 101 -6.79 18.98 9.32
CA GLU A 101 -6.12 20.09 8.63
C GLU A 101 -6.18 21.39 9.44
N ASP A 102 -7.32 21.68 10.06
CA ASP A 102 -7.50 22.83 10.95
C ASP A 102 -6.59 22.71 12.19
N ILE A 103 -6.54 21.52 12.80
CA ILE A 103 -5.64 21.25 13.94
C ILE A 103 -4.19 21.47 13.54
N ILE A 104 -3.73 20.84 12.45
CA ILE A 104 -2.35 20.95 11.95
C ILE A 104 -1.99 22.42 11.65
N THR A 105 -2.93 23.17 11.06
CA THR A 105 -2.73 24.59 10.77
C THR A 105 -2.62 25.40 12.05
N SER A 106 -3.47 25.14 13.04
CA SER A 106 -3.44 25.83 14.33
C SER A 106 -2.16 25.53 15.14
N GLU A 107 -1.65 24.30 15.09
CA GLU A 107 -0.42 23.88 15.78
C GLU A 107 0.82 24.52 15.17
N LYS A 108 0.89 24.58 13.83
CA LYS A 108 1.96 25.30 13.10
C LYS A 108 2.05 26.77 13.47
N LEU A 109 0.92 27.40 13.82
CA LEU A 109 0.85 28.83 14.18
C LEU A 109 1.15 29.11 15.66
N LYS A 110 0.87 28.16 16.56
CA LYS A 110 0.95 28.36 18.02
C LYS A 110 2.31 28.04 18.65
N SER A 111 3.16 27.26 17.98
CA SER A 111 4.41 26.78 18.58
C SER A 111 5.53 26.70 17.54
N GLY A 112 6.67 27.34 17.83
CA GLY A 112 7.92 27.04 17.15
C GLY A 112 8.31 25.58 17.36
N GLY A 113 8.29 24.79 16.28
CA GLY A 113 9.05 23.55 16.16
C GLY A 113 8.81 22.49 17.24
N GLY A 114 7.54 22.20 17.57
CA GLY A 114 7.20 20.93 18.21
C GLY A 114 7.31 19.81 17.19
N GLU A 115 8.55 19.46 16.82
CA GLU A 115 8.83 18.39 15.88
C GLU A 115 8.47 17.05 16.51
N ASP A 116 7.73 16.25 15.75
CA ASP A 116 7.64 14.81 15.99
C ASP A 116 9.07 14.29 16.08
N HIS A 117 9.45 13.55 17.14
CA HIS A 117 10.82 13.07 17.34
C HIS A 117 11.36 12.17 16.21
N PHE A 118 10.49 11.82 15.25
CA PHE A 118 10.77 11.03 14.05
C PHE A 118 10.80 11.86 12.75
N ALA A 119 10.44 13.15 12.79
CA ALA A 119 10.48 14.03 11.64
C ALA A 119 11.64 15.01 11.78
N ALA A 120 12.57 14.99 10.81
CA ALA A 120 13.61 16.00 10.73
C ALA A 120 12.99 17.41 10.63
N ALA A 121 13.60 18.37 11.32
CA ALA A 121 13.26 19.78 11.24
C ALA A 121 13.02 20.25 9.81
N GLY A 122 11.79 20.66 9.52
CA GLY A 122 11.41 21.20 8.22
C GLY A 122 10.98 20.17 7.16
N ALA A 123 10.68 18.92 7.51
CA ALA A 123 10.02 18.00 6.60
C ALA A 123 8.62 18.54 6.23
N LYS A 124 8.52 19.20 5.07
CA LYS A 124 7.24 19.58 4.47
C LYS A 124 6.43 18.30 4.31
N ARG A 125 5.32 18.19 5.05
CA ARG A 125 4.35 17.10 4.94
C ARG A 125 3.55 17.29 3.64
N SER A 126 4.20 17.12 2.49
CA SER A 126 3.58 17.16 1.15
C SER A 126 2.86 15.84 0.86
N TYR A 127 1.85 15.51 1.66
CA TYR A 127 0.94 14.41 1.35
C TYR A 127 -0.27 14.85 0.51
N LEU A 128 -0.32 16.13 0.12
CA LEU A 128 -1.49 16.76 -0.52
C LEU A 128 -1.58 16.57 -2.04
N GLU A 129 -0.63 15.92 -2.71
CA GLU A 129 -0.76 15.61 -4.15
C GLU A 129 -1.32 14.22 -4.44
N LEU A 130 -1.47 13.34 -3.43
CA LEU A 130 -1.91 11.96 -3.67
C LEU A 130 -3.43 11.75 -3.55
N THR A 131 -4.14 12.63 -2.84
CA THR A 131 -5.60 12.54 -2.67
C THR A 131 -6.39 12.88 -3.94
N ALA A 132 -5.79 13.62 -4.88
CA ALA A 132 -6.46 13.99 -6.13
C ALA A 132 -6.29 12.98 -7.29
N LYS A 133 -5.58 11.86 -7.10
CA LYS A 133 -5.29 10.91 -8.19
C LYS A 133 -5.84 9.50 -7.98
N ILE A 134 -6.49 9.26 -6.84
CA ILE A 134 -7.06 7.94 -6.47
C ILE A 134 -8.58 8.02 -6.21
N MET A 135 -9.16 9.22 -6.14
CA MET A 135 -10.59 9.41 -6.45
C MET A 135 -10.78 9.44 -7.97
#